data_AF-A0A1B1PXC0-F1
#
_entry.id   AF-A0A1B1PXC0-F1
#
_cell.length_a   1.000
_cell.length_b   1.000
_cell.length_c   1.000
_cell.angle_alpha   90.00
_cell.angle_beta   90.00
_cell.angle_gamma   90.00
#
_symmetry.space_group_name_H-M   'P 1'
#
loop_
_entity.id
_entity.type
_entity.pdbx_description
1 polymer ?
#
loop_
_entity_poly.entity_id
_entity_poly.type
_entity_poly.pdbx_seq_one_letter_code
_entity_poly.pdbx_strand_id
1 'polypeptide(L)'
;MDVKTSMAALQVTGAQIAQPGAIAPDAPASAAKEFEAMFLTEMVDEMLKEVDLGDFGGGKAEEQWRYFLAEAFGKELAEQGGAGIARNLEQAMAAYDASARRGGTT
;
A
#
# COMPACT_ATOMS: atom_id res chain seq x y z
N MET A 1 -43.73 -25.65 -26.65
CA MET A 1 -42.48 -26.00 -25.94
C MET A 1 -41.43 -26.09 -27.03
N ASP A 2 -40.67 -25.01 -27.24
CA ASP A 2 -39.60 -24.95 -28.23
C ASP A 2 -38.32 -24.43 -27.55
N VAL A 3 -37.39 -25.36 -27.33
CA VAL A 3 -36.22 -25.25 -26.45
C VAL A 3 -34.97 -24.89 -27.27
N LYS A 4 -35.04 -23.92 -28.18
CA LYS A 4 -33.93 -23.68 -29.13
C LYS A 4 -33.45 -22.25 -29.36
N THR A 5 -33.87 -21.26 -28.59
CA THR A 5 -33.23 -19.92 -28.71
C THR A 5 -33.09 -19.22 -27.36
N SER A 6 -32.48 -19.94 -26.42
CA SER A 6 -31.61 -19.32 -25.42
C SER A 6 -30.36 -18.77 -26.12
N MET A 7 -29.79 -17.70 -25.57
CA MET A 7 -28.53 -16.99 -25.97
C MET A 7 -28.68 -15.62 -26.67
N ALA A 8 -29.66 -14.81 -26.31
CA ALA A 8 -29.61 -13.36 -26.60
C ALA A 8 -29.90 -12.45 -25.39
N ALA A 9 -29.99 -13.01 -24.18
CA ALA A 9 -30.27 -12.25 -22.97
C ALA A 9 -29.29 -12.58 -21.83
N LEU A 10 -28.00 -12.59 -22.14
CA LEU A 10 -26.98 -12.22 -21.17
C LEU A 10 -26.20 -11.06 -21.81
N GLN A 11 -26.84 -9.90 -21.84
CA GLN A 11 -26.11 -8.64 -21.69
C GLN A 11 -25.49 -8.67 -20.29
N VAL A 12 -24.43 -9.47 -20.10
CA VAL A 12 -23.47 -9.20 -19.06
C VAL A 12 -22.70 -8.01 -19.57
N THR A 13 -23.20 -6.85 -19.15
CA THR A 13 -22.52 -5.57 -19.02
C THR A 13 -21.01 -5.79 -18.98
N GLY A 14 -20.30 -5.08 -19.85
CA GLY A 14 -18.85 -5.07 -19.93
C GLY A 14 -18.20 -4.52 -18.66
N ALA A 15 -18.26 -5.29 -17.58
CA ALA A 15 -17.46 -5.11 -16.40
C ALA A 15 -16.27 -6.05 -16.52
N GLN A 16 -15.14 -5.43 -16.89
CA GLN A 16 -13.82 -5.80 -16.38
C GLN A 16 -13.16 -7.01 -17.04
N ILE A 17 -12.86 -6.87 -18.34
CA ILE A 17 -11.53 -7.28 -18.77
C ILE A 17 -10.58 -6.29 -18.10
N ALA A 18 -9.94 -6.69 -17.00
CA ALA A 18 -8.89 -5.90 -16.38
C ALA A 18 -7.79 -5.67 -17.43
N GLN A 19 -7.64 -4.43 -17.89
CA GLN A 19 -6.57 -4.05 -18.81
C GLN A 19 -5.23 -4.25 -18.09
N PRO A 20 -4.24 -4.91 -18.71
CA PRO A 20 -2.87 -4.92 -18.20
C PRO A 20 -2.41 -3.46 -18.04
N GLY A 21 -2.21 -3.00 -16.80
CA GLY A 21 -1.88 -1.61 -16.46
C GLY A 21 -3.01 -0.77 -15.88
N ALA A 22 -4.23 -1.30 -15.76
CA ALA A 22 -5.28 -0.66 -14.96
C ALA A 22 -5.01 -0.91 -13.47
N ILE A 23 -4.35 0.05 -12.83
CA ILE A 23 -4.20 0.10 -11.37
C ILE A 23 -5.61 0.25 -10.77
N ALA A 24 -5.95 -0.59 -9.78
CA ALA A 24 -7.21 -0.45 -9.06
C ALA A 24 -7.31 0.98 -8.46
N PRO A 25 -8.52 1.58 -8.37
CA PRO A 25 -8.66 2.98 -7.98
C PRO A 25 -8.01 3.35 -6.64
N ASP A 26 -7.84 2.36 -5.76
CA ASP A 26 -7.28 2.43 -4.41
C ASP A 26 -5.83 1.94 -4.30
N ALA A 27 -5.31 1.23 -5.30
CA ALA A 27 -3.97 0.65 -5.24
C ALA A 27 -2.82 1.68 -5.07
N PRO A 28 -2.86 2.92 -5.63
CA PRO A 28 -1.82 3.91 -5.35
C PRO A 28 -1.84 4.38 -3.90
N ALA A 29 -3.04 4.56 -3.32
CA ALA A 29 -3.20 5.00 -1.93
C ALA A 29 -2.79 3.91 -0.94
N SER A 30 -3.18 2.66 -1.20
CA SER A 30 -2.73 1.51 -0.39
C SER A 30 -1.21 1.37 -0.43
N ALA A 31 -0.62 1.39 -1.62
CA ALA A 31 0.83 1.25 -1.77
C ALA A 31 1.60 2.39 -1.11
N ALA A 32 1.10 3.62 -1.20
CA ALA A 32 1.73 4.77 -0.56
C ALA A 32 1.64 4.72 0.96
N LYS A 33 0.52 4.25 1.51
CA LYS A 33 0.33 4.04 2.95
C LYS A 33 1.20 2.91 3.48
N GLU A 34 1.28 1.79 2.76
CA GLU A 34 2.17 0.67 3.07
C GLU A 34 3.65 1.11 3.06
N PHE A 35 4.04 1.93 2.09
CA PHE A 35 5.36 2.53 2.05
C PHE A 35 5.64 3.40 3.28
N GLU A 36 4.70 4.29 3.64
CA GLU A 36 4.85 5.13 4.82
C GLU A 36 4.93 4.29 6.10
N ALA A 37 4.13 3.23 6.23
CA ALA A 37 4.20 2.31 7.37
C ALA A 37 5.57 1.63 7.49
N MET A 38 6.16 1.16 6.38
CA MET A 38 7.50 0.57 6.38
C MET A 38 8.57 1.60 6.78
N PHE A 39 8.48 2.83 6.24
CA PHE A 39 9.39 3.90 6.60
C PHE A 39 9.31 4.25 8.09
N LEU A 40 8.10 4.43 8.62
CA LEU A 40 7.89 4.74 10.04
C LEU A 40 8.31 3.59 10.94
N THR A 41 8.13 2.34 10.50
CA THR A 41 8.64 1.16 11.22
C THR A 41 10.15 1.25 11.41
N GLU A 42 10.92 1.57 10.37
CA GLU A 42 12.37 1.72 10.47
C GLU A 42 12.78 2.85 11.41
N MET A 43 12.09 4.01 11.33
CA MET A 43 12.37 5.14 12.21
C MET A 43 12.08 4.80 13.68
N VAL A 44 10.95 4.13 13.96
CA VAL A 44 10.62 3.69 15.31
C VAL A 44 11.59 2.62 15.79
N ASP A 45 12.02 1.70 14.92
CA ASP A 45 13.02 0.68 15.23
C ASP A 45 14.32 1.35 15.69
N GLU A 46 14.85 2.32 14.93
CA GLU A 46 16.04 3.10 15.30
C GLU A 46 15.83 3.86 16.63
N MET A 47 14.67 4.49 16.84
CA MET A 47 14.37 5.16 18.11
C MET A 47 14.36 4.18 19.29
N LEU A 48 13.85 2.97 19.10
CA LEU A 48 13.81 1.94 20.15
C LEU A 48 15.21 1.36 20.46
N LYS A 49 16.17 1.43 19.53
CA LYS A 49 17.58 1.02 19.79
C LYS A 49 18.27 1.94 20.79
N GLU A 50 17.87 3.21 20.84
CA GLU A 50 18.42 4.22 21.73
C GLU A 50 17.82 4.16 23.15
N VAL A 51 16.75 3.39 23.36
CA VAL A 51 16.14 3.21 24.68
C VAL A 51 16.95 2.22 25.50
N ASP A 52 17.47 2.67 26.65
CA ASP A 52 18.12 1.78 27.60
C ASP A 52 17.08 0.85 28.26
N LEU A 53 17.10 -0.41 27.86
CA LEU A 53 16.22 -1.46 28.38
C LEU A 53 16.79 -2.16 29.62
N GLY A 54 17.98 -1.79 30.10
CA GLY A 54 18.61 -2.43 31.26
C GLY A 54 18.72 -3.95 31.10
N ASP A 55 18.24 -4.70 32.09
CA ASP A 55 18.24 -6.18 32.10
C ASP A 55 17.38 -6.82 30.98
N PHE A 56 16.57 -6.03 30.25
CA PHE A 56 15.79 -6.49 29.09
C PHE A 56 16.52 -6.29 27.75
N GLY A 57 17.71 -5.67 27.74
CA GLY A 57 18.48 -5.42 26.52
C GLY A 57 19.58 -6.46 26.27
N GLY A 58 19.72 -6.91 25.02
CA GLY A 58 20.97 -7.55 24.56
C GLY A 58 20.83 -8.93 23.93
N GLY A 59 19.72 -9.27 23.27
CA GLY A 59 19.58 -10.56 22.60
C GLY A 59 18.72 -10.57 21.34
N LYS A 60 18.95 -11.53 20.44
CA LYS A 60 18.18 -11.71 19.20
C LYS A 60 16.67 -11.84 19.40
N ALA A 61 16.24 -12.36 20.55
CA ALA A 61 14.82 -12.44 20.87
C ALA A 61 14.24 -11.03 21.09
N GLU A 62 14.94 -10.18 21.84
CA GLU A 62 14.55 -8.80 22.06
C GLU A 62 14.55 -8.00 20.76
N GLU A 63 15.57 -8.15 19.91
CA GLU A 63 15.59 -7.52 18.57
C GLU A 63 14.33 -7.83 17.74
N GLN A 64 13.89 -9.09 17.75
CA GLN A 64 12.69 -9.53 17.02
C GLN A 64 11.40 -8.93 17.63
N TRP A 65 11.26 -8.96 18.96
CA TRP A 65 10.09 -8.41 19.65
C TRP A 65 10.01 -6.89 19.53
N ARG A 66 11.16 -6.22 19.57
CA ARG A 66 11.30 -4.77 19.36
C ARG A 66 10.87 -4.40 17.94
N TYR A 67 11.29 -5.16 16.93
CA TYR A 67 10.85 -4.93 15.56
C TYR A 67 9.34 -5.11 15.39
N PHE A 68 8.73 -6.14 15.99
CA PHE A 68 7.27 -6.30 15.95
C PHE A 68 6.53 -5.13 16.60
N LEU A 69 7.08 -4.58 17.68
CA LEU A 69 6.54 -3.38 18.31
C LEU A 69 6.69 -2.16 17.40
N ALA A 70 7.85 -1.99 16.78
CA ALA A 70 8.09 -0.93 15.81
C ALA A 70 7.14 -1.01 14.61
N GLU A 71 6.86 -2.22 14.10
CA GLU A 71 5.93 -2.44 13.00
C GLU A 71 4.50 -2.06 13.38
N ALA A 72 4.06 -2.42 14.59
CA ALA A 72 2.74 -2.05 15.09
C ALA A 72 2.60 -0.53 15.21
N PHE A 73 3.62 0.16 15.73
CA PHE A 73 3.66 1.62 15.80
C PHE A 73 3.71 2.26 14.42
N GLY A 74 4.55 1.78 13.50
CA GLY A 74 4.67 2.32 12.15
C GLY A 74 3.36 2.25 11.38
N LYS A 75 2.64 1.13 11.50
CA LYS A 75 1.30 0.96 10.91
C LYS A 75 0.29 1.92 11.53
N GLU A 76 0.21 1.98 12.86
CA GLU A 76 -0.74 2.86 13.55
C GLU A 76 -0.48 4.35 13.23
N LEU A 77 0.79 4.76 13.19
CA LEU A 77 1.16 6.11 12.81
C LEU A 77 0.75 6.41 11.36
N ALA A 78 0.98 5.50 10.42
CA ALA A 78 0.55 5.66 9.03
C ALA A 78 -0.99 5.72 8.90
N GLU A 79 -1.74 4.95 9.70
CA GLU A 79 -3.21 5.00 9.77
C GLU A 79 -3.73 6.37 10.23
N GLN A 80 -3.06 6.99 11.20
CA GLN A 80 -3.45 8.31 11.75
C GLN A 80 -3.04 9.51 10.87
N GLY A 81 -2.42 9.26 9.72
CA GLY A 81 -1.96 10.29 8.77
C GLY A 81 -0.45 10.53 8.76
N GLY A 82 0.30 9.81 9.61
CA GLY A 82 1.75 9.62 9.52
C GLY A 82 2.57 10.89 9.44
N ALA A 83 3.56 10.86 8.54
CA ALA A 83 4.45 11.98 8.25
C ALA A 83 4.00 12.76 6.99
N GLY A 84 2.88 12.38 6.38
CA GLY A 84 2.38 12.93 5.11
C GLY A 84 3.14 12.43 3.87
N ILE A 85 3.99 11.41 4.02
CA ILE A 85 4.76 10.80 2.94
C ILE A 85 3.83 10.10 1.97
N ALA A 86 2.84 9.36 2.48
CA ALA A 86 1.86 8.65 1.65
C ALA A 86 1.17 9.61 0.68
N ARG A 87 0.66 10.74 1.19
CA ARG A 87 -0.01 11.76 0.37
C ARG A 87 0.89 12.35 -0.72
N ASN A 88 2.17 12.58 -0.42
CA ASN A 88 3.11 13.12 -1.40
C ASN A 88 3.46 12.08 -2.47
N LEU A 89 3.61 10.81 -2.07
CA LEU A 89 3.89 9.71 -2.97
C LEU A 89 2.70 9.42 -3.91
N GLU A 90 1.48 9.44 -3.39
CA GLU A 90 0.25 9.33 -4.19
C GLU A 90 0.20 10.40 -5.30
N GLN A 91 0.51 11.66 -4.96
CA GLN A 91 0.53 12.76 -5.93
C GLN A 91 1.63 12.55 -6.98
N ALA A 92 2.81 12.08 -6.58
CA ALA A 92 3.91 11.79 -7.49
C ALA A 92 3.54 10.65 -8.47
N MET A 93 2.94 9.58 -7.98
CA MET A 93 2.47 8.45 -8.79
C MET A 93 1.37 8.90 -9.78
N ALA A 94 0.39 9.68 -9.32
CA ALA A 94 -0.66 10.21 -10.19
C ALA A 94 -0.10 11.15 -11.28
N ALA A 95 0.89 11.99 -10.94
CA ALA A 95 1.57 12.84 -11.90
C ALA A 95 2.36 12.04 -12.94
N TYR A 96 3.06 10.99 -12.50
CA TYR A 96 3.79 10.08 -13.37
C TYR A 96 2.86 9.37 -14.35
N ASP A 97 1.76 8.80 -13.86
CA ASP A 97 0.74 8.15 -14.67
C ASP A 97 0.13 9.09 -15.72
N ALA A 98 -0.15 10.35 -15.34
CA ALA A 98 -0.64 11.38 -16.26
C ALA A 98 0.40 11.77 -17.32
N SER A 99 1.70 11.68 -17.01
CA SER A 99 2.78 11.89 -17.98
C SER A 99 2.92 10.71 -18.95
N ALA A 100 2.85 9.47 -18.44
CA ALA A 100 2.95 8.25 -19.25
C ALA A 100 1.81 8.13 -20.26
N ARG A 101 0.57 8.47 -19.86
CA ARG A 101 -0.59 8.46 -20.78
C ARG A 101 -0.48 9.48 -21.92
N ARG A 102 0.24 10.59 -21.74
CA ARG A 102 0.45 11.61 -22.78
C ARG A 102 1.53 11.22 -23.80
N GLY A 103 2.46 10.34 -23.43
CA GLY A 103 3.53 9.87 -24.33
C GLY A 103 3.15 8.72 -25.26
N GLY A 104 2.00 8.06 -25.05
CA GLY A 104 1.54 6.92 -25.84
C GLY A 104 0.67 7.23 -27.06
N THR A 105 0.41 8.51 -27.35
CA THR A 105 -0.51 8.97 -28.42
C THR A 105 0.19 9.55 -29.65
N THR A 106 1.44 9.17 -29.94
CA THR A 106 2.17 9.55 -31.16
C THR A 106 2.73 8.35 -31.88
#